data_AF-A0A822C1W4-F1
#
_entry.id   AF-A0A822C1W4-F1
#
_cell.length_a   1.000
_cell.length_b   1.000
_cell.length_c   1.000
_cell.angle_alpha   90.00
_cell.angle_beta   90.00
_cell.angle_gamma   90.00
#
_symmetry.space_group_name_H-M   'P 1'
#
loop_
_entity.id
_entity.type
_entity.pdbx_description
1 polymer ?
#
loop_
_entity_poly.entity_id
_entity_poly.type
_entity_poly.pdbx_seq_one_letter_code
_entity_poly.pdbx_strand_id
1 'polypeptide(L)'
;MTTSSPLFDINALDAEHQQKFQTVYNELKSNHESYLQYKLNLQLKNKVNTEEEENEWCYELHRFLCARKWNVTHTIKSIREMIQWRIDNHVDSILEHEPMILRMDIMRKMAPSAHHGYTRADRPLYMEKSGLIHVDKLLNQFTSEEMIQCHIYWLDVFKQKKLKIFKPID
;
A
#
# COMPACT_ATOMS: atom_id res chain seq x y z
N MET A 1 -11.93 -10.54 20.99
CA MET A 1 -10.75 -9.91 20.36
C MET A 1 -10.26 -10.90 19.31
N THR A 2 -10.74 -10.76 18.08
CA THR A 2 -10.28 -11.61 16.96
C THR A 2 -8.92 -11.09 16.51
N THR A 3 -7.85 -11.76 16.94
CA THR A 3 -6.52 -11.54 16.38
C THR A 3 -6.59 -11.81 14.88
N SER A 4 -6.34 -10.79 14.05
CA SER A 4 -6.36 -10.99 12.59
C SER A 4 -5.25 -11.96 12.22
N SER A 5 -5.55 -12.98 11.40
CA SER A 5 -4.52 -13.88 10.91
C SER A 5 -3.40 -13.10 10.22
N PRO A 6 -2.12 -13.48 10.42
CA PRO A 6 -1.00 -12.74 9.87
C PRO A 6 -1.04 -12.77 8.34
N LEU A 7 -0.77 -11.62 7.71
CA LEU A 7 -0.71 -11.50 6.23
C LEU A 7 0.45 -12.31 5.62
N PHE A 8 1.42 -12.68 6.45
CA PHE A 8 2.61 -13.42 6.09
C PHE A 8 3.11 -14.23 7.29
N ASP A 9 3.35 -15.52 7.08
CA ASP A 9 3.98 -16.40 8.07
C ASP A 9 5.43 -16.65 7.67
N ILE A 10 6.36 -16.14 8.48
CA ILE A 10 7.80 -16.33 8.29
C ILE A 10 8.20 -17.81 8.35
N ASN A 11 7.48 -18.63 9.13
CA ASN A 11 7.79 -20.05 9.30
C ASN A 11 7.50 -20.88 8.04
N ALA A 12 6.72 -20.34 7.10
CA ALA A 12 6.47 -20.96 5.81
C ALA A 12 7.66 -20.86 4.84
N LEU A 13 8.69 -20.07 5.17
CA LEU A 13 9.92 -19.94 4.39
C LEU A 13 10.93 -21.04 4.74
N ASP A 14 11.86 -21.35 3.82
CA ASP A 14 13.05 -22.14 4.15
C ASP A 14 14.02 -21.38 5.06
N ALA A 15 14.97 -22.11 5.66
CA ALA A 15 15.90 -21.56 6.66
C ALA A 15 16.76 -20.40 6.12
N GLU A 16 17.16 -20.45 4.85
CA GLU A 16 17.97 -19.39 4.24
C GLU A 16 17.17 -18.09 4.11
N HIS A 17 15.93 -18.20 3.63
CA HIS A 17 15.02 -17.07 3.47
C HIS A 17 14.55 -16.50 4.82
N GLN A 18 14.32 -17.33 5.83
CA GLN A 18 14.06 -16.87 7.21
C GLN A 18 15.22 -16.03 7.75
N GLN A 19 16.47 -16.48 7.58
CA GLN A 19 17.65 -15.76 8.04
C GLN A 19 17.79 -14.39 7.35
N LYS A 20 17.59 -14.35 6.03
CA LYS A 20 17.61 -13.10 5.26
C LYS A 20 16.51 -12.15 5.70
N PHE A 21 15.30 -12.66 5.93
CA PHE A 21 14.19 -11.89 6.47
C PHE A 21 14.55 -11.26 7.81
N GLN A 22 15.07 -12.04 8.77
CA GLN A 22 15.44 -11.55 10.08
C GLN A 22 16.52 -10.47 10.02
N THR A 23 17.47 -10.61 9.09
CA THR A 23 18.53 -9.61 8.86
C THR A 23 17.93 -8.28 8.41
N VAL A 24 17.03 -8.30 7.41
CA VAL A 24 16.34 -7.09 6.93
C VAL A 24 15.46 -6.49 8.03
N TYR A 25 14.70 -7.32 8.76
CA TYR A 25 13.81 -6.89 9.83
C TYR A 25 14.58 -6.14 10.93
N ASN A 26 15.69 -6.72 11.39
CA ASN A 26 16.52 -6.11 12.44
C ASN A 26 17.16 -4.81 11.98
N GLU A 27 17.71 -4.78 10.76
CA GLU A 27 18.38 -3.61 10.19
C GLU A 27 17.44 -2.41 9.97
N LEU A 28 16.16 -2.67 9.71
CA LEU A 28 15.16 -1.63 9.45
C LEU A 28 14.28 -1.30 10.66
N LYS A 29 14.53 -1.89 11.84
CA LYS A 29 13.70 -1.70 13.03
C LYS A 29 13.54 -0.22 13.41
N SER A 30 14.65 0.52 13.47
CA SER A 30 14.62 1.96 13.82
C SER A 30 13.96 2.81 12.74
N ASN A 31 14.11 2.43 11.46
CA ASN A 31 13.41 3.08 10.34
C ASN A 31 11.89 2.89 10.47
N HIS A 32 11.44 1.67 10.80
CA HIS A 32 10.04 1.36 11.00
C HIS A 32 9.46 2.12 12.21
N GLU A 33 10.14 2.11 13.35
CA GLU A 33 9.71 2.86 14.54
C GLU A 33 9.54 4.36 14.24
N SER A 34 10.51 4.96 13.54
CA SER A 34 10.43 6.37 13.14
C SER A 34 9.25 6.64 12.20
N TYR A 35 8.97 5.72 11.28
CA TYR A 35 7.87 5.84 10.34
C TYR A 35 6.50 5.67 11.02
N LEU A 36 6.38 4.78 12.00
CA LEU A 36 5.17 4.65 12.83
C LEU A 36 4.90 5.93 13.63
N GLN A 37 5.94 6.55 14.20
CA GLN A 37 5.78 7.83 14.89
C GLN A 37 5.31 8.93 13.93
N TYR A 38 5.86 8.98 12.71
CA TYR A 38 5.36 9.87 11.66
C TYR A 38 3.86 9.67 11.40
N LYS A 39 3.42 8.42 11.18
CA LYS A 39 2.00 8.11 10.93
C LYS A 39 1.10 8.52 12.11
N LEU A 40 1.52 8.25 13.35
CA LEU A 40 0.79 8.65 14.55
C LEU A 40 0.62 10.17 14.64
N ASN A 41 1.62 10.93 14.22
CA ASN A 41 1.59 12.40 14.21
C ASN A 41 0.65 13.00 13.16
N LEU A 42 0.23 12.22 12.13
CA LEU A 42 -0.72 12.70 11.11
C LEU A 42 -2.15 12.88 11.64
N GLN A 43 -2.49 12.33 12.81
CA GLN A 43 -3.80 12.49 13.47
C GLN A 43 -5.01 12.17 12.56
N LEU A 44 -4.86 11.14 11.71
CA LEU A 44 -5.88 10.69 10.77
C LEU A 44 -7.12 10.13 11.49
N LYS A 45 -8.28 10.16 10.82
CA LYS A 45 -9.55 9.66 11.37
C LYS A 45 -9.48 8.19 11.72
N ASN A 46 -8.81 7.39 10.89
CA ASN A 46 -8.52 6.00 11.19
C ASN A 46 -7.29 5.93 12.09
N LYS A 47 -7.48 5.48 13.33
CA LYS A 47 -6.36 5.34 14.28
C LYS A 47 -5.44 4.22 13.84
N VAL A 48 -4.13 4.48 13.95
CA VAL A 48 -3.07 3.49 13.75
C VAL A 48 -3.25 2.36 14.77
N ASN A 49 -3.33 1.13 14.31
CA ASN A 49 -3.34 -0.07 15.15
C ASN A 49 -1.97 -0.74 15.05
N THR A 50 -1.23 -0.78 16.15
CA THR A 50 0.15 -1.28 16.19
C THR A 50 0.28 -2.74 15.74
N GLU A 51 -0.70 -3.60 16.05
CA GLU A 51 -0.66 -5.02 15.64
C GLU A 51 -0.91 -5.17 14.12
N GLU A 52 -1.84 -4.39 13.57
CA GLU A 52 -2.11 -4.38 12.12
C GLU A 52 -0.91 -3.81 11.35
N GLU A 53 -0.30 -2.74 11.85
CA GLU A 53 0.90 -2.15 11.26
C GLU A 53 2.10 -3.11 11.29
N GLU A 54 2.30 -3.85 12.38
CA GLU A 54 3.38 -4.85 12.45
C GLU A 54 3.15 -6.00 11.47
N ASN A 55 1.90 -6.47 11.34
CA ASN A 55 1.53 -7.47 10.35
C ASN A 55 1.73 -6.98 8.91
N GLU A 56 1.38 -5.73 8.62
CA GLU A 56 1.64 -5.10 7.33
C GLU A 56 3.13 -4.94 7.05
N TRP A 57 3.89 -4.50 8.05
CA TRP A 57 5.33 -4.31 7.94
C TRP A 57 6.04 -5.62 7.60
N CYS A 58 5.76 -6.69 8.33
CA CYS A 58 6.30 -8.02 8.03
C CYS A 58 5.96 -8.47 6.61
N TYR A 59 4.72 -8.26 6.17
CA TYR A 59 4.31 -8.57 4.80
C TYR A 59 5.04 -7.72 3.75
N GLU A 60 5.24 -6.43 4.01
CA GLU A 60 5.96 -5.52 3.15
C GLU A 60 7.43 -5.94 2.98
N LEU A 61 8.12 -6.26 4.08
CA LEU A 61 9.50 -6.78 4.04
C LEU A 61 9.61 -8.01 3.14
N HIS A 62 8.68 -8.97 3.29
CA HIS A 62 8.65 -10.17 2.46
C HIS A 62 8.46 -9.84 0.97
N ARG A 63 7.53 -8.95 0.61
CA ARG A 63 7.33 -8.54 -0.80
C ARG A 63 8.59 -7.92 -1.40
N PHE A 64 9.28 -7.06 -0.65
CA PHE A 64 10.52 -6.43 -1.12
C PHE A 64 11.64 -7.46 -1.30
N LEU A 65 11.76 -8.41 -0.38
CA LEU A 65 12.72 -9.51 -0.49
C LEU A 65 12.47 -10.35 -1.74
N CYS A 66 11.22 -10.77 -1.99
CA CYS A 66 10.86 -11.49 -3.21
C CYS A 66 11.18 -10.66 -4.47
N ALA A 67 10.81 -9.37 -4.48
CA ALA A 67 11.03 -8.47 -5.62
C ALA A 67 12.51 -8.18 -5.90
N ARG A 68 13.41 -8.44 -4.94
CA ARG A 68 14.87 -8.30 -5.08
C ARG A 68 15.59 -9.64 -5.13
N LYS A 69 14.87 -10.74 -5.41
CA LYS A 69 15.42 -12.10 -5.47
C LYS A 69 16.21 -12.44 -4.19
N TRP A 70 15.68 -12.02 -3.04
CA TRP A 70 16.26 -12.22 -1.72
C TRP A 70 17.64 -11.57 -1.53
N ASN A 71 17.97 -10.54 -2.31
CA ASN A 71 19.16 -9.72 -2.08
C ASN A 71 18.91 -8.74 -0.91
N VAL A 72 19.54 -8.99 0.23
CA VAL A 72 19.37 -8.23 1.48
C VAL A 72 19.72 -6.75 1.30
N THR A 73 20.89 -6.44 0.75
CA THR A 73 21.38 -5.06 0.59
C THR A 73 20.45 -4.21 -0.28
N HIS A 74 20.02 -4.74 -1.43
CA HIS A 74 19.10 -4.04 -2.31
C HIS A 74 17.70 -3.90 -1.71
N THR A 75 17.27 -4.88 -0.91
CA THR A 75 15.98 -4.83 -0.20
C THR A 75 15.97 -3.69 0.82
N ILE A 76 16.99 -3.62 1.69
CA ILE A 76 17.13 -2.55 2.69
C ILE A 76 17.11 -1.17 2.03
N LYS A 77 17.90 -1.00 0.95
CA LYS A 77 17.93 0.25 0.18
C LYS A 77 16.54 0.62 -0.34
N SER A 78 15.86 -0.32 -1.02
CA SER A 78 14.54 -0.05 -1.61
C SER A 78 13.46 0.24 -0.57
N ILE A 79 13.51 -0.35 0.63
CA ILE A 79 12.54 -0.07 1.69
C ILE A 79 12.78 1.33 2.28
N ARG A 80 14.04 1.71 2.53
CA ARG A 80 14.37 3.07 2.99
C ARG A 80 13.91 4.13 1.99
N GLU A 81 14.15 3.90 0.70
CA GLU A 81 13.67 4.75 -0.39
C GLU A 81 12.13 4.81 -0.42
N MET A 82 11.45 3.68 -0.24
CA MET A 82 9.98 3.63 -0.19
C MET A 82 9.41 4.43 0.99
N ILE A 83 9.96 4.27 2.19
CA ILE A 83 9.52 5.02 3.38
C ILE A 83 9.67 6.52 3.13
N GLN A 84 10.86 6.95 2.67
CA GLN A 84 11.11 8.36 2.39
C GLN A 84 10.17 8.89 1.30
N TRP A 85 9.98 8.13 0.22
CA TRP A 85 9.06 8.51 -0.85
C TRP A 85 7.61 8.66 -0.37
N ARG A 86 7.13 7.77 0.52
CA ARG A 86 5.77 7.89 1.10
C ARG A 86 5.62 9.15 1.93
N ILE A 87 6.64 9.50 2.72
CA ILE A 87 6.67 10.72 3.54
C ILE A 87 6.66 11.97 2.64
N ASP A 88 7.57 12.02 1.67
CA ASP A 88 7.75 13.18 0.77
C ASP A 88 6.53 13.44 -0.10
N ASN A 89 5.77 12.39 -0.45
CA ASN A 89 4.56 12.48 -1.28
C ASN A 89 3.27 12.46 -0.47
N HIS A 90 3.35 12.58 0.87
CA HIS A 90 2.18 12.59 1.77
C HIS A 90 1.19 11.45 1.53
N VAL A 91 1.70 10.25 1.22
CA VAL A 91 0.87 9.13 0.77
C VAL A 91 -0.08 8.66 1.88
N ASP A 92 0.39 8.65 3.14
CA ASP A 92 -0.41 8.15 4.26
C ASP A 92 -1.62 9.04 4.61
N SER A 93 -1.60 10.33 4.25
CA SER A 93 -2.72 11.25 4.46
C SER A 93 -3.56 11.49 3.20
N ILE A 94 -3.18 10.92 2.05
CA ILE A 94 -3.76 11.24 0.75
C ILE A 94 -5.27 10.96 0.68
N LEU A 95 -5.75 9.94 1.40
CA LEU A 95 -7.17 9.56 1.40
C LEU A 95 -8.06 10.55 2.16
N GLU A 96 -7.49 11.37 3.05
CA GLU A 96 -8.20 12.41 3.80
C GLU A 96 -7.98 13.81 3.21
N HIS A 97 -7.17 13.93 2.15
CA HIS A 97 -6.90 15.19 1.48
C HIS A 97 -8.05 15.57 0.53
N GLU A 98 -8.90 16.52 0.94
CA GLU A 98 -10.12 16.91 0.23
C GLU A 98 -9.92 17.25 -1.26
N PRO A 99 -8.90 18.06 -1.66
CA PRO A 99 -8.67 18.33 -3.08
C PRO A 99 -8.44 17.07 -3.91
N MET A 100 -7.76 16.05 -3.35
CA MET A 100 -7.52 14.79 -4.06
C MET A 100 -8.78 13.94 -4.20
N ILE A 101 -9.66 13.95 -3.19
CA ILE A 101 -10.95 13.27 -3.29
C ILE A 101 -11.75 13.86 -4.46
N LEU A 102 -11.82 15.19 -4.57
CA LEU A 102 -12.51 15.87 -5.66
C LEU A 102 -11.85 15.60 -7.02
N ARG A 103 -10.52 15.66 -7.12
CA ARG A 103 -9.79 15.34 -8.37
C ARG A 103 -10.04 13.90 -8.81
N MET A 104 -10.08 12.96 -7.86
CA MET A 104 -10.35 11.56 -8.16
C MET A 104 -11.78 11.34 -8.69
N ASP A 105 -12.78 12.03 -8.14
CA ASP A 105 -14.16 11.92 -8.64
C ASP A 105 -14.33 12.45 -10.07
N ILE A 106 -13.51 13.42 -10.47
CA ILE A 106 -13.43 13.88 -11.86
C ILE A 106 -12.74 12.82 -12.74
N MET A 107 -11.59 12.32 -12.30
CA MET A 107 -10.80 11.35 -13.08
C MET A 107 -11.56 10.03 -13.32
N ARG A 108 -12.35 9.55 -12.35
CA ARG A 108 -13.20 8.34 -12.52
C ARG A 108 -14.21 8.44 -13.65
N LYS A 109 -14.66 9.66 -14.00
CA LYS A 109 -15.57 9.90 -15.13
C LYS A 109 -14.87 9.80 -16.48
N MET A 110 -13.55 9.98 -16.51
CA MET A 110 -12.73 9.99 -17.72
C MET A 110 -11.94 8.71 -17.92
N ALA A 111 -11.54 8.05 -16.82
CA ALA A 111 -10.86 6.75 -16.81
C ALA A 111 -11.69 5.75 -15.98
N PRO A 112 -12.75 5.19 -16.57
CA PRO A 112 -13.67 4.32 -15.84
C PRO A 112 -12.97 3.03 -15.40
N SER A 113 -12.88 2.86 -14.09
CA SER A 113 -12.36 1.67 -13.45
C SER A 113 -13.22 1.28 -12.24
N ALA A 114 -13.25 -0.02 -11.92
CA ALA A 114 -14.09 -0.54 -10.86
C ALA A 114 -13.46 -1.75 -10.16
N HIS A 115 -13.83 -1.95 -8.90
CA HIS A 115 -13.65 -3.22 -8.20
C HIS A 115 -14.95 -4.01 -8.27
N HIS A 116 -14.86 -5.28 -8.62
CA HIS A 116 -16.06 -6.12 -8.77
C HIS A 116 -15.82 -7.54 -8.29
N GLY A 117 -16.02 -7.74 -6.99
CA GLY A 117 -15.94 -9.06 -6.38
C GLY A 117 -14.52 -9.63 -6.31
N TYR A 118 -14.46 -10.96 -6.24
CA TYR A 118 -13.24 -11.74 -6.02
C TYR A 118 -13.13 -12.86 -7.03
N THR A 119 -11.90 -13.22 -7.35
CA THR A 119 -11.61 -14.47 -8.06
C THR A 119 -11.86 -15.67 -7.14
N ARG A 120 -11.91 -16.89 -7.69
CA ARG A 120 -12.02 -18.14 -6.91
C ARG A 120 -10.89 -18.37 -5.89
N ALA A 121 -9.78 -17.64 -6.01
CA ALA A 121 -8.66 -17.67 -5.08
C ALA A 121 -8.67 -16.48 -4.11
N ASP A 122 -9.84 -15.90 -3.86
CA ASP A 122 -10.09 -14.75 -2.97
C ASP A 122 -9.22 -13.51 -3.25
N ARG A 123 -8.78 -13.35 -4.50
CA ARG A 123 -8.09 -12.14 -4.95
C ARG A 123 -9.09 -11.09 -5.43
N PRO A 124 -9.02 -9.84 -4.93
CA PRO A 124 -9.88 -8.76 -5.40
C PRO A 124 -9.78 -8.57 -6.91
N LEU A 125 -10.92 -8.43 -7.60
CA LEU A 125 -10.95 -8.15 -9.03
C LEU A 125 -10.93 -6.63 -9.27
N TYR A 126 -9.97 -6.17 -10.06
CA TYR A 126 -9.91 -4.83 -10.61
C TYR A 126 -10.21 -4.89 -12.11
N MET A 127 -11.08 -3.99 -12.58
CA MET A 127 -11.41 -3.85 -13.99
C MET A 127 -11.17 -2.41 -14.43
N GLU A 128 -10.33 -2.24 -15.45
CA GLU A 128 -10.10 -0.96 -16.13
C GLU A 128 -10.67 -1.05 -17.54
N LYS A 129 -11.53 -0.11 -17.91
CA LYS A 129 -12.10 -0.05 -19.26
C LYS A 129 -11.23 0.84 -20.13
N SER A 130 -10.04 0.35 -20.48
CA SER A 130 -9.02 1.12 -21.21
C SER A 130 -9.53 1.73 -22.52
N GLY A 131 -10.36 1.00 -23.27
CA GLY A 131 -10.98 1.48 -24.51
C GLY A 131 -12.02 2.60 -24.33
N LEU A 132 -12.40 2.93 -23.08
CA LEU A 132 -13.32 4.03 -22.74
C LEU A 132 -12.60 5.19 -22.05
N ILE A 133 -11.26 5.17 -21.98
CA ILE A 133 -10.50 6.26 -21.38
C ILE A 133 -10.50 7.48 -22.33
N HIS A 134 -10.98 8.62 -21.84
CA HIS A 134 -10.93 9.90 -22.54
C HIS A 134 -9.58 10.60 -22.32
N VAL A 135 -8.54 10.12 -23.01
CA VAL A 135 -7.16 10.61 -22.87
C VAL A 135 -7.03 12.10 -23.18
N ASP A 136 -7.73 12.58 -24.21
CA ASP A 136 -7.80 13.99 -24.58
C ASP A 136 -8.30 14.88 -23.43
N LYS A 137 -9.35 14.43 -22.72
CA LYS A 137 -9.91 15.16 -21.58
C LYS A 137 -8.99 15.11 -20.37
N LEU A 138 -8.34 13.96 -20.12
CA LEU A 138 -7.39 13.82 -19.02
C LEU A 138 -6.21 14.79 -19.19
N LEU A 139 -5.57 14.78 -20.36
CA LEU A 139 -4.41 15.64 -20.64
C LEU A 139 -4.75 17.14 -20.64
N ASN A 140 -6.00 17.50 -20.95
CA ASN A 140 -6.47 18.89 -20.90
C ASN A 140 -6.84 19.36 -19.49
N GLN A 141 -7.23 18.46 -18.58
CA GLN A 141 -7.76 18.81 -17.26
C GLN A 141 -6.84 18.49 -16.09
N PHE A 142 -5.84 17.62 -16.30
CA PHE A 142 -4.91 17.17 -15.28
C PHE A 142 -3.47 17.44 -15.71
N THR A 143 -2.67 17.91 -14.77
CA THR A 143 -1.22 17.86 -14.89
C THR A 143 -0.73 16.43 -14.67
N SER A 144 0.49 16.12 -15.12
CA SER A 144 1.13 14.82 -14.87
C SER A 144 1.21 14.50 -13.37
N GLU A 145 1.49 15.51 -12.55
CA GLU A 145 1.57 15.38 -11.10
C GLU A 145 0.23 14.95 -10.50
N GLU A 146 -0.86 15.59 -10.91
CA GLU A 146 -2.19 15.25 -10.40
C GLU A 146 -2.67 13.87 -10.86
N MET A 147 -2.29 13.45 -12.07
CA MET A 147 -2.54 12.07 -12.52
C MET A 147 -1.80 11.05 -11.65
N ILE A 148 -0.54 11.35 -11.28
CA ILE A 148 0.24 10.51 -10.36
C ILE A 148 -0.42 10.49 -8.98
N GLN A 149 -0.80 11.64 -8.43
CA GLN A 149 -1.48 11.71 -7.12
C GLN A 149 -2.81 10.95 -7.12
N CYS A 150 -3.61 11.05 -8.19
CA CYS A 150 -4.82 10.25 -8.35
C CYS A 150 -4.52 8.75 -8.40
N HIS A 151 -3.43 8.34 -9.07
CA HIS A 151 -3.00 6.94 -9.11
C HIS A 151 -2.58 6.43 -7.72
N ILE A 152 -1.81 7.23 -6.98
CA ILE A 152 -1.42 6.92 -5.59
C ILE A 152 -2.66 6.79 -4.70
N TYR A 153 -3.58 7.76 -4.77
CA TYR A 153 -4.85 7.73 -4.04
C TYR A 153 -5.59 6.42 -4.32
N TRP A 154 -5.71 6.06 -5.60
CA TRP A 154 -6.41 4.86 -6.01
C TRP A 154 -5.77 3.57 -5.46
N LEU A 155 -4.43 3.47 -5.50
CA LEU A 155 -3.69 2.34 -4.94
C LEU A 155 -3.82 2.24 -3.42
N ASP A 156 -3.82 3.37 -2.70
CA ASP A 156 -3.95 3.37 -1.24
C ASP A 156 -5.38 2.99 -0.79
N VAL A 157 -6.41 3.44 -1.52
CA VAL A 157 -7.79 2.93 -1.33
C VAL A 157 -7.83 1.41 -1.49
N PHE A 158 -7.14 0.87 -2.50
CA PHE A 158 -7.09 -0.57 -2.71
C PHE A 158 -6.38 -1.31 -1.57
N LYS A 159 -5.25 -0.76 -1.08
CA LYS A 159 -4.54 -1.30 0.08
C LYS A 159 -5.47 -1.39 1.28
N GLN A 160 -6.17 -0.30 1.64
CA GLN A 160 -7.08 -0.27 2.78
C GLN A 160 -8.28 -1.22 2.63
N LYS A 161 -8.85 -1.34 1.42
CA LYS A 161 -9.95 -2.27 1.16
C LYS A 161 -9.52 -3.72 1.29
N LYS A 162 -8.33 -4.08 0.76
CA LYS A 162 -7.77 -5.42 0.94
C LYS A 162 -7.63 -5.75 2.44
N LEU A 163 -7.11 -4.82 3.23
CA LEU A 163 -6.92 -5.00 4.68
C LEU A 163 -8.23 -5.14 5.45
N LYS A 164 -9.27 -4.36 5.10
CA LYS A 164 -10.60 -4.44 5.74
C LYS A 164 -11.39 -5.69 5.38
N ILE A 165 -11.14 -6.31 4.22
CA ILE A 165 -11.92 -7.45 3.73
C ILE A 165 -11.32 -8.80 4.19
N PHE A 166 -10.09 -8.81 4.69
CA PHE A 166 -9.57 -9.95 5.46
C PHE A 166 -10.08 -10.02 6.91
N LYS A 167 -10.91 -9.07 7.35
CA LYS A 167 -11.71 -9.26 8.56
C LYS A 167 -12.98 -10.01 8.16
N PRO A 168 -13.23 -11.22 8.71
CA PRO A 168 -14.48 -11.91 8.45
C PRO A 168 -15.64 -10.99 8.84
N ILE A 169 -16.65 -10.93 7.97
CA ILE A 169 -17.93 -10.32 8.31
C ILE A 169 -18.59 -11.31 9.28
N ASP A 170 -18.81 -10.88 10.53
CA ASP A 170 -19.63 -11.61 11.51
C ASP A 170 -21.07 -11.82 11.00
#